data_AF-X0Z6Y5-F1
#
_entry.id   AF-X0Z6Y5-F1
#
_cell.length_a   1.000
_cell.length_b   1.000
_cell.length_c   1.000
_cell.angle_alpha   90.00
_cell.angle_beta   90.00
_cell.angle_gamma   90.00
#
_symmetry.space_group_name_H-M   'P 1'
#
loop_
_entity.id
_entity.type
_entity.pdbx_description
1 polymer ?
#
loop_
_entity_poly.entity_id
_entity_poly.type
_entity_poly.pdbx_seq_one_letter_code
_entity_poly.pdbx_strand_id
1 'polypeptide(L)'
;MKDIIYCIADAHLGIGEEEEERKKERNLIAFLDKVKKERADLIIAGDLFDFYFEYNSVIPRKYFDILAKLKEIIRAGVGVWFVPGNHDFWVGPFFEKDIGVRIFRKSMKFKFFNKKIFLAHGDGLGRFDLGHLLLQLLLRQPLNIFLFSLLHPNLAYALGRWVSKMSRQKSSTRNFILKGHPLKNFARNMWEKGYDTVILGHIHYPHVEKRMGKFLQ
;
A
#
# COMPACT_ATOMS: atom_id res chain seq x y z
N MET A 1 19.02 -6.19 -3.77
CA MET A 1 18.34 -5.00 -4.33
C MET A 1 19.15 -4.53 -5.49
N LYS A 2 18.49 -4.11 -6.57
CA LYS A 2 19.11 -3.58 -7.78
C LYS A 2 19.41 -2.09 -7.63
N ASP A 3 20.15 -1.51 -8.57
CA ASP A 3 20.65 -0.13 -8.51
C ASP A 3 19.56 0.94 -8.58
N ILE A 4 18.36 0.57 -9.01
CA ILE A 4 17.19 1.44 -9.09
C ILE A 4 16.05 0.77 -8.32
N ILE A 5 15.41 1.53 -7.44
CA ILE A 5 14.22 1.12 -6.72
C ILE A 5 13.12 2.14 -6.99
N TYR A 6 12.01 1.66 -7.54
CA TYR A 6 10.78 2.44 -7.63
C TYR A 6 9.90 2.20 -6.41
N CYS A 7 9.26 3.25 -5.91
CA CYS A 7 8.26 3.16 -4.84
C CYS A 7 6.93 3.73 -5.33
N ILE A 8 5.85 2.98 -5.14
CA ILE A 8 4.46 3.43 -5.40
C ILE A 8 3.60 3.20 -4.16
N ALA A 9 2.55 4.01 -3.99
CA ALA A 9 1.57 3.89 -2.92
C ALA A 9 0.23 4.45 -3.40
N ASP A 10 -0.86 4.11 -2.72
CA ASP A 10 -2.15 4.80 -2.84
C ASP A 10 -2.70 4.83 -4.28
N ALA A 11 -2.53 3.73 -5.03
CA ALA A 11 -3.09 3.60 -6.37
C ALA A 11 -4.61 3.39 -6.34
N HIS A 12 -5.14 2.77 -5.27
CA HIS A 12 -6.55 2.51 -5.03
C HIS A 12 -7.27 1.94 -6.25
N LEU A 13 -6.74 0.88 -6.87
CA LEU A 13 -7.42 0.18 -7.94
C LEU A 13 -8.76 -0.36 -7.43
N GLY A 14 -9.87 -0.06 -8.08
CA GLY A 14 -11.19 -0.47 -7.61
C GLY A 14 -12.21 0.66 -7.54
N ILE A 15 -11.76 1.92 -7.60
CA ILE A 15 -12.53 3.12 -7.28
C ILE A 15 -12.80 4.03 -8.50
N GLY A 16 -14.02 4.55 -8.62
CA GLY A 16 -14.36 5.56 -9.62
C GLY A 16 -15.06 4.97 -10.83
N GLU A 17 -15.21 5.80 -11.85
CA GLU A 17 -15.91 5.41 -13.09
C GLU A 17 -15.07 4.44 -13.91
N GLU A 18 -15.74 3.64 -14.74
CA GLU A 18 -15.10 2.54 -15.48
C GLU A 18 -13.94 3.01 -16.36
N GLU A 19 -14.09 4.16 -17.04
CA GLU A 19 -13.03 4.67 -17.91
C GLU A 19 -11.82 5.21 -17.13
N GLU A 20 -12.06 5.85 -15.97
CA GLU A 20 -10.97 6.29 -15.09
C GLU A 20 -10.19 5.12 -14.51
N GLU A 21 -10.90 4.05 -14.14
CA GLU A 21 -10.32 2.80 -13.66
C GLU A 21 -9.47 2.12 -14.73
N ARG A 22 -10.00 1.98 -15.95
CA ARG A 22 -9.24 1.45 -17.09
C ARG A 22 -8.00 2.30 -17.38
N LYS A 23 -8.10 3.63 -17.29
CA LYS A 23 -6.95 4.52 -17.46
C LYS A 23 -5.90 4.33 -16.37
N LYS A 24 -6.31 4.22 -15.09
CA LYS A 24 -5.41 3.94 -13.96
C LYS A 24 -4.68 2.61 -14.14
N GLU A 25 -5.43 1.56 -14.49
CA GLU A 25 -4.88 0.23 -14.76
C GLU A 25 -3.87 0.25 -15.92
N ARG A 26 -4.22 0.84 -17.06
CA ARG A 26 -3.29 1.00 -18.20
C ARG A 26 -2.01 1.73 -17.82
N ASN A 27 -2.12 2.82 -17.07
CA ASN A 27 -0.96 3.60 -16.63
C ASN A 27 -0.06 2.80 -15.68
N LEU A 28 -0.65 2.06 -14.74
CA LEU A 28 0.09 1.21 -13.82
C LEU A 28 0.78 0.06 -14.57
N ILE A 29 0.09 -0.59 -15.51
CA ILE A 29 0.69 -1.63 -16.36
C ILE A 29 1.89 -1.09 -17.13
N ALA A 30 1.73 0.06 -17.80
CA ALA A 30 2.82 0.70 -18.54
C ALA A 30 4.01 1.05 -17.65
N PHE A 31 3.73 1.49 -16.41
CA PHE A 31 4.77 1.72 -15.41
C PHE A 31 5.49 0.43 -14.99
N LEU A 32 4.77 -0.67 -14.76
CA LEU A 32 5.39 -1.97 -14.43
C LEU A 32 6.25 -2.49 -15.59
N ASP A 33 5.84 -2.25 -16.84
CA ASP A 33 6.67 -2.56 -18.01
C ASP A 33 7.96 -1.73 -18.04
N LYS A 34 7.90 -0.45 -17.63
CA LYS A 34 9.09 0.39 -17.45
C LYS A 34 10.02 -0.17 -16.36
N VAL A 35 9.48 -0.52 -15.18
CA VAL A 35 10.25 -1.12 -14.08
C VAL A 35 11.00 -2.36 -14.56
N LYS A 36 10.30 -3.24 -15.28
CA LYS A 36 10.89 -4.45 -15.89
C LYS A 36 12.00 -4.10 -16.90
N LYS A 37 11.74 -3.17 -17.83
CA LYS A 37 12.69 -2.76 -18.87
C LYS A 37 13.98 -2.20 -18.28
N GLU A 38 13.87 -1.40 -17.22
CA GLU A 38 15.02 -0.80 -16.53
C GLU A 38 15.70 -1.75 -15.56
N ARG A 39 15.17 -2.98 -15.39
CA ARG A 39 15.62 -3.93 -14.38
C ARG A 39 15.70 -3.27 -13.01
N ALA A 40 14.74 -2.42 -12.67
CA ALA A 40 14.62 -1.84 -11.33
C ALA A 40 13.92 -2.84 -10.40
N ASP A 41 14.06 -2.64 -9.09
CA ASP A 41 13.16 -3.28 -8.12
C ASP A 41 11.95 -2.37 -7.82
N LEU A 42 10.89 -2.95 -7.26
CA LEU A 42 9.65 -2.27 -6.93
C LEU A 42 9.31 -2.43 -5.44
N ILE A 43 8.93 -1.33 -4.80
CA ILE A 43 8.28 -1.33 -3.49
C ILE A 43 6.87 -0.75 -3.65
N ILE A 44 5.89 -1.49 -3.13
CA ILE A 44 4.49 -1.08 -3.02
C ILE A 44 4.26 -0.72 -1.54
N ALA A 45 4.05 0.56 -1.24
CA ALA A 45 3.89 1.10 0.11
C ALA A 45 2.42 1.29 0.50
N GLY A 46 1.61 0.26 0.21
CA GLY A 46 0.23 0.15 0.67
C GLY A 46 -0.79 0.74 -0.29
N ASP A 47 -2.05 0.34 -0.09
CA ASP A 47 -3.22 0.83 -0.80
C ASP A 47 -3.08 0.76 -2.34
N LEU A 48 -2.57 -0.38 -2.82
CA LEU A 48 -2.59 -0.72 -4.25
C LEU A 48 -4.03 -0.93 -4.73
N PHE A 49 -4.87 -1.53 -3.89
CA PHE A 49 -6.28 -1.78 -4.16
C PHE A 49 -7.17 -0.98 -3.22
N ASP A 50 -8.32 -0.52 -3.72
CA ASP A 50 -9.36 0.15 -2.93
C ASP A 50 -10.00 -0.78 -1.89
N PHE A 51 -9.96 -2.09 -2.15
CA PHE A 51 -10.30 -3.13 -1.19
C PHE A 51 -9.74 -4.45 -1.70
N TYR A 52 -8.95 -5.15 -0.88
CA TYR A 52 -8.46 -6.48 -1.22
C TYR A 52 -8.64 -7.43 -0.05
N PHE A 53 -9.33 -8.55 -0.29
CA PHE A 53 -9.41 -9.65 0.66
C PHE A 53 -9.00 -10.94 -0.03
N GLU A 54 -8.03 -11.63 0.56
CA GLU A 54 -7.53 -12.88 -0.01
C GLU A 54 -8.36 -14.06 0.49
N TYR A 55 -9.00 -14.77 -0.44
CA TYR A 55 -9.62 -16.07 -0.16
C TYR A 55 -8.64 -17.18 -0.50
N ASN A 56 -8.78 -18.33 0.19
CA ASN A 56 -7.94 -19.50 -0.05
C ASN A 56 -7.98 -20.03 -1.49
N SER A 57 -9.10 -19.84 -2.19
CA SER A 57 -9.31 -20.45 -3.52
C SER A 57 -9.90 -19.49 -4.55
N VAL A 58 -10.12 -18.23 -4.18
CA VAL A 58 -10.77 -17.23 -5.05
C VAL A 58 -9.94 -15.96 -5.07
N ILE A 59 -9.65 -15.49 -6.28
CA ILE A 59 -9.02 -14.18 -6.48
C ILE A 59 -10.00 -13.23 -7.16
N PRO A 60 -9.97 -11.93 -6.82
CA PRO A 60 -10.84 -10.96 -7.45
C PRO A 60 -10.49 -10.79 -8.92
N ARG A 61 -11.41 -11.18 -9.82
CA ARG A 61 -11.28 -11.01 -11.27
C ARG A 61 -10.93 -9.57 -11.67
N LYS A 62 -11.48 -8.57 -10.96
CA LYS A 62 -11.27 -7.14 -11.25
C LYS A 62 -9.78 -6.74 -11.28
N TYR A 63 -8.91 -7.45 -10.58
CA TYR A 63 -7.48 -7.11 -10.48
C TYR A 63 -6.58 -8.05 -11.27
N PHE A 64 -7.16 -8.92 -12.11
CA PHE A 64 -6.44 -10.00 -12.77
C PHE A 64 -5.23 -9.50 -13.58
N ASP A 65 -5.39 -8.45 -14.40
CA ASP A 65 -4.32 -7.98 -15.27
C ASP A 65 -3.14 -7.41 -14.47
N ILE A 66 -3.42 -6.68 -13.38
CA ILE A 66 -2.39 -6.19 -12.45
C ILE A 66 -1.67 -7.33 -11.75
N LEU A 67 -2.40 -8.33 -11.25
CA LEU A 67 -1.80 -9.51 -10.59
C LEU A 67 -0.93 -10.32 -11.57
N ALA A 68 -1.40 -10.49 -12.81
CA ALA A 68 -0.66 -11.14 -13.88
C ALA A 68 0.61 -10.37 -14.23
N LYS A 69 0.53 -9.04 -14.36
CA LYS A 69 1.68 -8.17 -14.64
C LYS A 69 2.71 -8.20 -13.51
N LEU A 70 2.28 -8.20 -12.24
CA LEU A 70 3.19 -8.36 -11.10
C LEU A 70 3.95 -9.70 -11.16
N LYS A 71 3.24 -10.80 -11.44
CA LYS A 71 3.87 -12.12 -11.61
C LYS A 71 4.85 -12.12 -12.79
N GLU A 72 4.50 -11.46 -13.90
CA GLU A 72 5.36 -11.33 -15.08
C GLU A 72 6.69 -10.64 -14.75
N ILE A 73 6.66 -9.46 -14.10
CA ILE A 73 7.90 -8.73 -13.79
C ILE A 73 8.77 -9.47 -12.77
N ILE A 74 8.15 -10.17 -11.81
CA ILE A 74 8.87 -11.01 -10.84
C ILE A 74 9.57 -12.16 -11.54
N ARG A 75 8.91 -12.83 -12.50
CA ARG A 75 9.53 -13.88 -13.33
C ARG A 75 10.66 -13.34 -14.21
N ALA A 76 10.62 -12.06 -14.59
CA ALA A 76 11.71 -11.36 -15.25
C ALA A 76 12.84 -10.93 -14.28
N GLY A 77 12.77 -11.32 -13.01
CA GLY A 77 13.79 -11.08 -11.99
C GLY A 77 13.71 -9.73 -11.31
N VAL A 78 12.58 -9.01 -11.39
CA VAL A 78 12.32 -7.80 -10.58
C VAL A 78 12.04 -8.21 -9.14
N GLY A 79 12.77 -7.65 -8.17
CA GLY A 79 12.40 -7.77 -6.76
C GLY A 79 11.18 -6.93 -6.46
N VAL A 80 10.13 -7.53 -5.90
CA VAL A 80 8.90 -6.82 -5.51
C VAL A 80 8.66 -6.99 -4.01
N TRP A 81 8.57 -5.88 -3.30
CA TRP A 81 8.23 -5.82 -1.88
C TRP A 81 6.92 -5.06 -1.68
N PHE A 82 6.12 -5.51 -0.72
CA PHE A 82 4.82 -4.89 -0.42
C PHE A 82 4.68 -4.66 1.08
N VAL A 83 4.56 -3.39 1.49
CA VAL A 83 4.06 -3.03 2.82
C VAL A 83 2.56 -2.75 2.69
N PRO A 84 1.67 -3.61 3.19
CA PRO A 84 0.23 -3.42 3.01
C PRO A 84 -0.28 -2.16 3.72
N GLY A 85 -1.30 -1.53 3.13
CA GLY A 85 -2.02 -0.39 3.68
C GLY A 85 -3.31 -0.79 4.37
N ASN A 86 -4.20 0.16 4.65
CA ASN A 86 -5.45 -0.13 5.34
C ASN A 86 -6.54 -0.71 4.43
N HIS A 87 -6.41 -0.59 3.10
CA HIS A 87 -7.37 -1.15 2.14
C HIS A 87 -7.02 -2.57 1.68
N ASP A 88 -5.76 -2.97 1.83
CA ASP A 88 -5.22 -4.22 1.31
C ASP A 88 -4.39 -5.00 2.36
N PHE A 89 -4.58 -4.77 3.66
CA PHE A 89 -3.84 -5.48 4.72
C PHE A 89 -4.05 -7.00 4.73
N TRP A 90 -5.11 -7.50 4.09
CA TRP A 90 -5.43 -8.92 3.97
C TRP A 90 -4.69 -9.64 2.86
N VAL A 91 -3.76 -8.98 2.14
CA VAL A 91 -2.83 -9.70 1.26
C VAL A 91 -2.05 -10.77 2.04
N GLY A 92 -1.78 -11.91 1.40
CA GLY A 92 -1.33 -13.10 2.10
C GLY A 92 -0.63 -14.13 1.21
N PRO A 93 -0.83 -15.43 1.50
CA PRO A 93 -0.17 -16.53 0.82
C PRO A 93 -0.17 -16.48 -0.70
N PHE A 94 -1.24 -16.02 -1.36
CA PHE A 94 -1.30 -15.90 -2.82
C PHE A 94 -0.26 -14.89 -3.34
N PHE A 95 -0.13 -13.74 -2.68
CA PHE A 95 0.92 -12.78 -3.03
C PHE A 95 2.33 -13.35 -2.79
N GLU A 96 2.54 -14.01 -1.65
CA GLU A 96 3.88 -14.51 -1.27
C GLU A 96 4.31 -15.73 -2.07
N LYS A 97 3.43 -16.72 -2.24
CA LYS A 97 3.73 -18.03 -2.80
C LYS A 97 3.44 -18.11 -4.29
N ASP A 98 2.31 -17.58 -4.74
CA ASP A 98 1.86 -17.74 -6.12
C ASP A 98 2.36 -16.61 -7.04
N ILE A 99 2.43 -15.37 -6.55
CA ILE A 99 2.95 -14.22 -7.30
C ILE A 99 4.46 -14.05 -7.05
N GLY A 100 4.94 -14.26 -5.82
CA GLY A 100 6.34 -14.11 -5.43
C GLY A 100 6.69 -12.74 -4.83
N VAL A 101 5.69 -11.99 -4.35
CA VAL A 101 5.87 -10.72 -3.66
C VAL A 101 6.34 -10.95 -2.23
N ARG A 102 7.29 -10.16 -1.75
CA ARG A 102 7.75 -10.22 -0.36
C ARG A 102 6.96 -9.23 0.50
N ILE A 103 6.14 -9.73 1.43
CA ILE A 103 5.25 -8.90 2.24
C ILE A 103 5.93 -8.47 3.55
N PHE A 104 5.83 -7.17 3.87
CA PHE A 104 6.25 -6.57 5.13
C PHE A 104 5.04 -5.98 5.86
N ARG A 105 4.49 -6.71 6.82
CA ARG A 105 3.19 -6.41 7.46
C ARG A 105 3.04 -5.03 8.13
N LYS A 106 4.13 -4.37 8.49
CA LYS A 106 4.08 -3.08 9.22
C LYS A 106 4.98 -2.01 8.62
N SER A 107 6.24 -2.37 8.40
CA SER A 107 7.26 -1.46 7.87
C SER A 107 8.40 -2.27 7.29
N MET A 108 9.13 -1.64 6.38
CA MET A 108 10.35 -2.15 5.79
C MET A 108 11.52 -1.27 6.21
N LYS A 109 12.59 -1.89 6.69
CA LYS A 109 13.84 -1.22 7.09
C LYS A 109 14.97 -1.83 6.28
N PHE A 110 15.68 -1.02 5.52
CA PHE A 110 16.74 -1.52 4.65
C PHE A 110 17.84 -0.49 4.43
N LYS A 111 18.95 -0.93 3.85
CA LYS A 111 20.03 -0.05 3.42
C LYS A 111 20.09 -0.02 1.89
N PHE A 112 20.28 1.17 1.33
CA PHE A 112 20.44 1.37 -0.11
C PHE A 112 21.50 2.43 -0.37
N PHE A 113 22.53 2.12 -1.15
CA PHE A 113 23.74 2.97 -1.31
C PHE A 113 24.25 3.56 0.03
N ASN A 114 24.35 2.70 1.05
CA ASN A 114 24.77 3.04 2.42
C ASN A 114 23.87 4.02 3.19
N LYS A 115 22.68 4.34 2.67
CA LYS A 115 21.63 5.09 3.38
C LYS A 115 20.66 4.15 4.07
N LYS A 116 20.33 4.42 5.33
CA LYS A 116 19.30 3.70 6.10
C LYS A 116 17.93 4.24 5.72
N ILE A 117 17.07 3.38 5.18
CA ILE A 117 15.73 3.72 4.72
C ILE A 117 14.70 3.06 5.64
N PHE A 118 13.74 3.86 6.12
CA PHE A 118 12.51 3.40 6.75
C PHE A 118 11.35 3.63 5.80
N LEU A 119 10.55 2.61 5.56
CA LEU A 119 9.36 2.69 4.72
C LEU A 119 8.17 2.08 5.45
N ALA A 120 7.05 2.78 5.47
CA ALA A 120 5.78 2.28 5.96
C ALA A 120 4.63 2.91 5.16
N HIS A 121 3.46 2.28 5.15
CA HIS A 121 2.30 2.89 4.50
C HIS A 121 1.87 4.20 5.17
N GLY A 122 1.85 4.27 6.51
CA GLY A 122 1.51 5.50 7.24
C GLY A 122 0.23 5.36 8.09
N ASP A 123 -0.67 4.45 7.73
CA ASP A 123 -1.81 4.10 8.56
C ASP A 123 -1.36 3.60 9.96
N GLY A 124 -2.03 4.07 11.01
CA GLY A 124 -1.69 3.72 12.40
C GLY A 124 -0.47 4.44 13.00
N LEU A 125 0.26 5.27 12.24
CA LEU A 125 1.46 5.99 12.73
C LEU A 125 1.19 7.43 13.23
N GLY A 126 -0.07 7.86 13.24
CA GLY A 126 -0.55 9.15 13.73
C GLY A 126 -1.54 9.08 14.89
N ARG A 127 -2.07 10.24 15.32
CA ARG A 127 -3.23 10.31 16.22
C ARG A 127 -4.50 10.16 15.39
N PHE A 128 -5.25 9.09 15.62
CA PHE A 128 -6.53 8.83 14.96
C PHE A 128 -7.70 9.05 15.92
N ASP A 129 -8.91 9.22 15.37
CA ASP A 129 -10.12 9.20 16.20
C ASP A 129 -10.33 7.78 16.77
N LEU A 130 -10.99 7.71 17.93
CA LEU A 130 -11.30 6.44 18.60
C LEU A 130 -12.06 5.49 17.66
N GLY A 131 -12.94 6.03 16.80
CA GLY A 131 -13.70 5.24 15.83
C GLY A 131 -12.84 4.51 14.80
N HIS A 132 -11.86 5.20 14.20
CA HIS A 132 -10.91 4.60 13.25
C HIS A 132 -10.04 3.53 13.92
N LEU A 133 -9.58 3.80 15.14
CA LEU A 133 -8.80 2.80 15.90
C LEU A 133 -9.63 1.54 16.20
N LEU A 134 -10.88 1.70 16.64
CA LEU A 134 -11.80 0.59 16.89
C LEU A 134 -12.10 -0.19 15.62
N LEU A 135 -12.34 0.51 14.50
CA LEU A 135 -12.57 -0.13 13.21
C LEU A 135 -11.36 -0.94 12.76
N GLN A 136 -10.14 -0.40 12.88
CA GLN A 136 -8.93 -1.16 12.58
C GLN A 136 -8.77 -2.37 13.48
N LEU A 137 -9.04 -2.22 14.78
CA LEU A 137 -8.96 -3.32 15.72
C LEU A 137 -9.92 -4.44 15.32
N LEU A 138 -11.17 -4.08 14.99
CA LEU A 138 -12.20 -4.99 14.52
C LEU A 138 -11.76 -5.71 13.24
N LEU A 139 -11.37 -4.97 12.20
CA LEU A 139 -11.04 -5.52 10.89
C LEU A 139 -9.79 -6.43 10.93
N ARG A 140 -8.87 -6.18 11.87
CA ARG A 140 -7.61 -6.93 12.02
C ARG A 140 -7.68 -8.09 13.01
N GLN A 141 -8.79 -8.29 13.73
CA GLN A 141 -8.92 -9.45 14.63
C GLN A 141 -8.98 -10.76 13.83
N PRO A 142 -8.19 -11.80 14.20
CA PRO A 142 -8.19 -13.08 13.50
C PRO A 142 -9.58 -13.72 13.39
N LEU A 143 -10.40 -13.63 14.45
CA LEU A 143 -11.77 -14.16 14.43
C LEU A 143 -12.64 -13.44 13.41
N ASN A 144 -12.54 -12.11 13.31
CA ASN A 144 -13.32 -11.33 12.35
C ASN A 144 -12.87 -11.58 10.92
N ILE A 145 -11.55 -11.73 10.70
CA ILE A 145 -10.99 -12.14 9.40
C ILE A 145 -11.53 -13.52 9.01
N PHE A 146 -11.54 -14.47 9.95
CA PHE A 146 -12.09 -15.80 9.72
C PHE A 146 -13.57 -15.74 9.37
N LEU A 147 -14.39 -15.04 10.18
CA LEU A 147 -15.83 -14.88 9.90
C LEU A 147 -16.08 -14.19 8.55
N PHE A 148 -15.28 -13.18 8.20
CA PHE A 148 -15.37 -12.51 6.90
C PHE A 148 -14.99 -13.45 5.74
N SER A 149 -14.03 -14.36 5.94
CA SER A 149 -13.63 -15.36 4.94
C SER A 149 -14.73 -16.38 4.62
N LEU A 150 -15.74 -16.54 5.50
CA LEU A 150 -16.90 -17.40 5.27
C LEU A 150 -17.95 -16.74 4.36
N LEU A 151 -17.90 -15.42 4.20
CA LEU A 151 -18.81 -14.72 3.31
C LEU A 151 -18.50 -15.06 1.86
N HIS A 152 -19.54 -15.27 1.06
CA HIS A 152 -19.39 -15.44 -0.38
C HIS A 152 -18.59 -14.27 -0.98
N PRO A 153 -17.57 -14.50 -1.83
CA PRO A 153 -16.68 -13.46 -2.34
C PRO A 153 -17.39 -12.23 -2.90
N ASN A 154 -18.46 -12.44 -3.69
CA ASN A 154 -19.25 -11.32 -4.23
C ASN A 154 -19.86 -10.42 -3.14
N LEU A 155 -20.37 -11.01 -2.05
CA LEU A 155 -20.97 -10.28 -0.94
C LEU A 155 -19.90 -9.54 -0.14
N ALA A 156 -18.81 -10.22 0.19
CA ALA A 156 -17.70 -9.63 0.91
C ALA A 156 -17.07 -8.44 0.17
N TYR A 157 -16.84 -8.58 -1.14
CA TYR A 157 -16.33 -7.48 -1.95
C TYR A 157 -17.34 -6.34 -2.11
N ALA A 158 -18.65 -6.63 -2.14
CA ALA A 158 -19.67 -5.58 -2.11
C ALA A 158 -19.64 -4.80 -0.79
N LEU A 159 -19.57 -5.50 0.34
CA LEU A 159 -19.48 -4.90 1.67
C LEU A 159 -18.18 -4.12 1.86
N GLY A 160 -17.04 -4.69 1.46
CA GLY A 160 -15.73 -4.06 1.54
C GLY A 160 -15.67 -2.75 0.76
N ARG A 161 -16.18 -2.73 -0.48
CA ARG A 161 -16.30 -1.49 -1.28
C ARG A 161 -17.21 -0.45 -0.63
N TRP A 162 -18.31 -0.89 -0.01
CA TRP A 162 -19.21 0.01 0.69
C TRP A 162 -18.53 0.67 1.90
N VAL A 163 -17.86 -0.11 2.75
CA VAL A 163 -17.08 0.40 3.91
C VAL A 163 -15.96 1.33 3.45
N SER A 164 -15.25 0.95 2.39
CA SER A 164 -14.17 1.74 1.77
C SER A 164 -14.67 3.11 1.32
N LYS A 165 -15.83 3.15 0.63
CA LYS A 165 -16.49 4.40 0.20
C LYS A 165 -16.90 5.30 1.37
N MET A 166 -17.46 4.72 2.44
CA MET A 166 -17.87 5.49 3.63
C MET A 166 -16.67 6.11 4.35
N SER A 167 -15.58 5.35 4.49
CA SER A 167 -14.34 5.81 5.12
C SER A 167 -13.79 7.06 4.41
N ARG A 168 -13.76 7.04 3.07
CA ARG A 168 -13.34 8.18 2.25
C ARG A 168 -14.23 9.41 2.38
N GLN A 169 -15.55 9.25 2.37
CA GLN A 169 -16.45 10.39 2.54
C GLN A 169 -16.26 11.10 3.88
N LYS A 170 -15.89 10.33 4.92
CA LYS A 170 -15.56 10.87 6.25
C LYS A 170 -14.18 11.56 6.29
N SER A 171 -13.24 11.18 5.43
CA SER A 171 -11.91 11.80 5.36
C SER A 171 -11.86 13.03 4.43
N SER A 172 -12.63 13.04 3.33
CA SER A 172 -12.66 14.14 2.34
C SER A 172 -13.22 15.45 2.89
N THR A 173 -13.90 15.42 4.03
CA THR A 173 -14.42 16.61 4.72
C THR A 173 -13.39 17.30 5.62
N ARG A 174 -12.17 16.76 5.76
CA ARG A 174 -11.10 17.40 6.54
C ARG A 174 -10.15 18.16 5.62
N ASN A 175 -10.00 19.47 5.85
CA ASN A 175 -8.95 20.26 5.23
C ASN A 175 -7.58 19.67 5.61
N PHE A 176 -6.86 19.09 4.65
CA PHE A 176 -5.55 18.49 4.90
C PHE A 176 -4.50 19.59 5.13
N ILE A 177 -3.92 19.63 6.34
CA ILE A 177 -2.82 20.54 6.69
C ILE A 177 -1.62 19.69 7.11
N LEU A 178 -0.57 19.70 6.28
CA LEU A 178 0.67 18.96 6.57
C LEU A 178 1.44 19.52 7.77
N LYS A 179 1.31 20.84 8.03
CA LYS A 179 1.97 21.51 9.16
C LYS A 179 1.36 21.01 10.48
N GLY A 180 2.16 20.32 11.29
CA GLY A 180 1.72 19.70 12.54
C GLY A 180 1.09 18.32 12.38
N HIS A 181 1.08 17.76 11.16
CA HIS A 181 0.52 16.44 10.92
C HIS A 181 1.29 15.35 11.70
N PRO A 182 0.61 14.41 12.38
CA PRO A 182 1.27 13.37 13.18
C PRO A 182 2.33 12.56 12.40
N LEU A 183 2.09 12.26 11.12
CA LEU A 183 3.06 11.54 10.29
C LEU A 183 4.34 12.33 10.01
N LYS A 184 4.26 13.65 9.93
CA LYS A 184 5.45 14.49 9.82
C LYS A 184 6.29 14.44 11.09
N ASN A 185 5.64 14.42 12.26
CA ASN A 185 6.33 14.25 13.54
C ASN A 185 6.93 12.85 13.67
N PHE A 186 6.21 11.82 13.23
CA PHE A 186 6.73 10.45 13.16
C PHE A 186 7.98 10.35 12.28
N ALA A 187 7.94 10.93 11.07
CA ALA A 187 9.10 10.95 10.18
C ALA A 187 10.32 11.63 10.80
N ARG A 188 10.13 12.76 11.50
CA ARG A 188 11.19 13.45 12.23
C ARG A 188 11.79 12.58 13.34
N ASN A 189 10.95 11.88 14.11
CA ASN A 189 11.41 10.94 15.12
C ASN A 189 12.24 9.79 14.50
N MET A 190 11.85 9.31 13.31
CA MET A 190 12.62 8.30 12.59
C MET A 190 13.99 8.82 12.13
N TRP A 191 14.09 10.10 11.74
CA TRP A 191 15.39 10.73 11.48
C TRP A 191 16.27 10.81 12.73
N GLU A 192 15.69 11.12 13.89
CA GLU A 192 16.41 11.15 15.18
C GLU A 192 16.91 9.75 15.57
N LYS A 193 16.15 8.70 15.22
CA LYS A 193 16.56 7.29 15.33
C LYS A 193 17.64 6.86 14.33
N GLY A 194 18.16 7.78 13.52
CA GLY A 194 19.30 7.54 12.65
C GLY A 194 18.97 6.95 11.28
N TYR A 195 17.73 7.10 10.80
CA TYR A 195 17.40 6.83 9.40
C TYR A 195 17.70 8.05 8.54
N ASP A 196 18.27 7.81 7.36
CA ASP A 196 18.58 8.85 6.39
C ASP A 196 17.37 9.20 5.53
N THR A 197 16.54 8.20 5.22
CA THR A 197 15.36 8.36 4.37
C THR A 197 14.15 7.74 5.04
N VAL A 198 13.02 8.47 5.02
CA VAL A 198 11.72 8.01 5.50
C VAL A 198 10.72 8.15 4.37
N ILE A 199 10.08 7.04 4.00
CA ILE A 199 9.06 6.99 2.94
C ILE A 199 7.73 6.62 3.58
N LEU A 200 6.71 7.48 3.40
CA LEU A 200 5.35 7.27 3.92
C LEU A 200 4.31 7.52 2.82
N GLY A 201 3.28 6.68 2.74
CA GLY A 201 2.09 6.89 1.90
C GLY A 201 0.91 7.43 2.71
N HIS A 202 -0.30 6.95 2.39
CA HIS A 202 -1.56 7.11 3.13
C HIS A 202 -2.18 8.51 3.14
N ILE A 203 -1.38 9.58 3.09
CA ILE A 203 -1.90 10.96 3.18
C ILE A 203 -2.38 11.54 1.84
N HIS A 204 -2.18 10.82 0.73
CA HIS A 204 -2.52 11.27 -0.64
C HIS A 204 -2.00 12.68 -0.97
N TYR A 205 -0.93 13.12 -0.31
CA TYR A 205 -0.31 14.42 -0.48
C TYR A 205 1.18 14.24 -0.75
N PRO A 206 1.61 14.27 -2.02
CA PRO A 206 3.02 14.10 -2.37
C PRO A 206 3.83 15.27 -1.83
N HIS A 207 4.78 14.99 -0.94
CA HIS A 207 5.63 16.02 -0.33
C HIS A 207 7.04 15.51 -0.12
N VAL A 208 8.04 16.25 -0.63
CA VAL A 208 9.44 15.93 -0.39
C VAL A 208 10.07 16.99 0.51
N GLU A 209 10.62 16.59 1.65
CA GLU A 209 11.41 17.46 2.54
C GLU A 209 12.85 16.93 2.64
N LYS A 210 13.83 17.81 2.36
CA LYS A 210 15.27 17.52 2.48
C LYS A 210 15.88 18.34 3.60
N ARG A 211 16.58 17.70 4.55
CA ARG A 211 17.33 18.38 5.62
C ARG A 211 18.66 17.69 5.88
N MET A 212 19.78 18.43 5.76
CA MET A 212 21.14 17.96 6.12
C MET A 212 21.50 16.56 5.55
N GLY A 213 21.10 16.27 4.30
CA GLY A 213 21.35 14.97 3.67
C GLY A 213 20.34 13.86 4.01
N LYS A 214 19.31 14.16 4.80
CA LYS A 214 18.14 13.30 5.06
C LYS A 214 16.96 13.68 4.16
N PHE A 215 16.16 12.70 3.78
CA PHE A 215 15.02 12.84 2.87
C PHE A 215 13.74 12.29 3.50
N LEU A 216 12.63 13.01 3.33
CA LEU A 216 11.27 12.58 3.63
C LEU A 216 10.50 12.64 2.32
N GLN A 217 9.84 11.56 1.96
CA GLN A 217 8.98 11.43 0.78
C GLN A 217 7.66 10.78 1.16
#